data_AF-A0A2U2S4A4-F1
#
_entry.id   AF-A0A2U2S4A4-F1
#
_cell.length_a   1.000
_cell.length_b   1.000
_cell.length_c   1.000
_cell.angle_alpha   90.00
_cell.angle_beta   90.00
_cell.angle_gamma   90.00
#
_symmetry.space_group_name_H-M   'P 1'
#
loop_
_entity.id
_entity.type
_entity.pdbx_description
1 polymer ?
#
loop_
_entity_poly.entity_id
_entity_poly.type
_entity_poly.pdbx_seq_one_letter_code
_entity_poly.pdbx_strand_id
1 'polypeptide(L)'
;MNVAFAVARDLSRGFRRHECRGTNELRNVSYYLIRGRRQGNVKVCLVHGSFFETVTVMELIQNAFSQVIQNGMNASEPEIDTEIKDRLIRLLSHQAYFRKSRDVPQASVKLRFRVMTEVKKEGNLLNSQQYPQIVDNSLNLVLPCSKETEQAFHFQKLSSVVEQNLFQHLRLISFRHPLNGLFIAFQIQI
;
A
#
# COMPACT_ATOMS: atom_id res chain seq x y z
N MET A 1 27.30 2.69 3.95
CA MET A 1 26.76 1.54 3.19
C MET A 1 25.29 1.39 3.57
N ASN A 2 24.41 1.64 2.59
CA ASN A 2 22.97 1.76 2.75
C ASN A 2 22.31 0.39 2.85
N VAL A 3 21.65 0.10 3.96
CA VAL A 3 20.54 -0.86 3.95
C VAL A 3 19.41 -0.29 4.80
N ALA A 4 18.61 0.58 4.18
CA ALA A 4 17.25 0.78 4.64
C ALA A 4 16.51 -0.53 4.33
N PHE A 5 16.62 -1.52 5.22
CA PHE A 5 15.62 -2.55 5.23
C PHE A 5 14.31 -1.86 5.59
N ALA A 6 13.47 -1.62 4.58
CA ALA A 6 12.04 -1.71 4.79
C ALA A 6 11.81 -3.16 5.26
N VAL A 7 12.00 -3.39 6.56
CA VAL A 7 11.53 -4.59 7.24
C VAL A 7 10.02 -4.44 7.32
N ALA A 8 9.40 -4.62 6.17
CA ALA A 8 8.16 -5.34 6.08
C ALA A 8 8.49 -6.85 6.14
N ARG A 9 9.29 -7.31 7.13
CA ARG A 9 9.58 -8.76 7.31
C ARG A 9 8.29 -9.55 7.50
N ASP A 10 7.19 -8.90 7.85
CA ASP A 10 5.87 -9.50 7.96
C ASP A 10 4.87 -9.08 6.87
N LEU A 11 5.33 -8.74 5.65
CA LEU A 11 4.50 -8.98 4.46
C LEU A 11 4.50 -10.48 4.06
N SER A 12 5.34 -11.29 4.70
CA SER A 12 5.53 -12.73 4.42
C SER A 12 4.63 -13.65 5.26
N ARG A 13 4.25 -13.26 6.49
CA ARG A 13 3.36 -14.01 7.40
C ARG A 13 1.91 -13.56 7.33
N GLY A 14 1.34 -13.61 6.13
CA GLY A 14 -0.09 -13.42 5.93
C GLY A 14 -0.52 -11.98 6.21
N PHE A 15 -1.17 -11.38 5.21
CA PHE A 15 -2.19 -10.41 5.50
C PHE A 15 -3.19 -11.08 6.48
N ARG A 16 -3.02 -10.89 7.79
CA ARG A 16 -4.19 -10.85 8.66
C ARG A 16 -4.84 -9.52 8.34
N ARG A 17 -5.63 -9.51 7.26
CA ARG A 17 -6.87 -8.76 7.30
C ARG A 17 -7.51 -9.23 8.61
N HIS A 18 -7.64 -8.35 9.59
CA HIS A 18 -8.82 -8.45 10.42
C HIS A 18 -9.96 -8.12 9.47
N GLU A 19 -10.44 -9.14 8.75
CA GLU A 19 -11.78 -9.12 8.20
C GLU A 19 -12.67 -9.01 9.42
N CYS A 20 -13.05 -7.77 9.77
CA CYS A 20 -14.29 -7.55 10.48
C CYS A 20 -15.35 -8.19 9.59
N ARG A 21 -15.76 -9.43 9.92
CA ARG A 21 -16.90 -10.10 9.31
C ARG A 21 -18.16 -9.32 9.71
N GLY A 22 -18.33 -8.17 9.08
CA GLY A 22 -19.58 -7.43 9.00
C GLY A 22 -20.18 -7.71 7.63
N THR A 23 -21.39 -8.21 7.64
CA THR A 23 -22.25 -8.42 6.47
C THR A 23 -22.26 -7.19 5.56
N ASN A 24 -22.11 -7.44 4.25
CA ASN A 24 -22.40 -6.61 3.07
C ASN A 24 -22.24 -5.07 3.20
N GLU A 25 -21.34 -4.53 2.36
CA GLU A 25 -21.14 -3.09 2.02
C GLU A 25 -20.11 -2.26 2.81
N LEU A 26 -19.35 -2.83 3.73
CA LEU A 26 -18.12 -2.17 4.20
C LEU A 26 -17.00 -2.40 3.17
N ARG A 27 -16.66 -1.38 2.37
CA ARG A 27 -15.35 -1.33 1.69
C ARG A 27 -14.31 -1.71 2.73
N ASN A 28 -13.53 -2.76 2.49
CA ASN A 28 -12.47 -3.21 3.40
C ASN A 28 -11.42 -2.11 3.56
N VAL A 29 -11.63 -1.21 4.53
CA VAL A 29 -10.68 -0.15 4.85
C VAL A 29 -9.47 -0.81 5.47
N SER A 30 -8.36 -0.81 4.74
CA SER A 30 -7.09 -1.39 5.20
C SER A 30 -6.20 -0.30 5.77
N TYR A 31 -5.51 -0.58 6.87
CA TYR A 31 -4.47 0.26 7.44
C TYR A 31 -3.13 -0.46 7.43
N TYR A 32 -2.06 0.28 7.17
CA TYR A 32 -0.69 -0.22 7.14
C TYR A 32 0.12 0.42 8.27
N LEU A 33 0.72 -0.41 9.11
CA LEU A 33 1.69 0.05 10.10
C LEU A 33 3.10 0.03 9.50
N ILE A 34 3.71 1.20 9.40
CA ILE A 34 5.02 1.40 8.80
C ILE A 34 5.93 1.98 9.87
N ARG A 35 7.11 1.37 10.07
CA ARG A 35 8.12 1.85 11.01
C ARG A 35 9.48 2.00 10.34
N GLY A 36 10.16 3.09 10.64
CA GLY A 36 11.52 3.38 10.19
C GLY A 36 12.41 3.80 11.34
N ARG A 37 13.70 3.43 11.27
CA ARG A 37 14.73 3.96 12.16
C ARG A 37 15.92 4.46 11.33
N ARG A 38 16.36 5.68 11.57
CA ARG A 38 17.51 6.29 10.88
C ARG A 38 18.28 7.18 11.85
N GLN A 39 19.59 6.96 11.97
CA GLN A 39 20.47 7.76 12.85
C GLN A 39 19.93 7.90 14.29
N GLY A 40 19.38 6.82 14.85
CA GLY A 40 18.77 6.83 16.19
C GLY A 40 17.30 7.22 16.20
N ASN A 41 16.86 8.09 15.28
CA ASN A 41 15.48 8.57 15.20
C ASN A 41 14.50 7.50 14.74
N VAL A 42 13.28 7.54 15.27
CA VAL A 42 12.20 6.59 14.97
C VAL A 42 11.01 7.31 14.35
N LYS A 43 10.42 6.74 13.30
CA LYS A 43 9.10 7.14 12.79
C LYS A 43 8.19 5.94 12.75
N VAL A 44 6.96 6.11 13.24
CA VAL A 44 5.91 5.11 13.11
C VAL A 44 4.69 5.77 12.50
N CYS A 45 4.16 5.16 11.45
CA CYS A 45 3.01 5.67 10.71
C CYS A 45 1.96 4.56 10.57
N LEU A 46 0.75 4.79 11.05
CA LEU A 46 -0.44 4.02 10.71
C LEU A 46 -1.13 4.72 9.53
N VAL A 47 -1.09 4.10 8.36
CA VAL A 47 -1.43 4.74 7.09
C VAL A 47 -2.65 4.09 6.47
N HIS A 48 -3.65 4.89 6.11
CA HIS A 48 -4.81 4.43 5.36
C HIS A 48 -4.40 3.88 3.98
N GLY A 49 -4.97 2.75 3.57
CA GLY A 49 -4.53 2.01 2.40
C GLY A 49 -4.62 2.74 1.08
N SER A 50 -5.55 3.69 0.97
CA SER A 50 -5.66 4.57 -0.20
C SER A 50 -4.38 5.37 -0.51
N PHE A 51 -3.48 5.52 0.46
CA PHE A 51 -2.16 6.12 0.26
C PHE A 51 -1.36 5.41 -0.83
N PHE A 52 -1.42 4.07 -0.86
CA PHE A 52 -0.70 3.24 -1.84
C PHE A 52 -1.51 2.91 -3.10
N GLU A 53 -2.82 3.17 -3.08
CA GLU A 53 -3.73 2.84 -4.18
C GLU A 53 -3.78 3.99 -5.19
N THR A 54 -2.69 4.19 -5.93
CA THR A 54 -2.60 5.22 -6.99
C THR A 54 -3.22 4.77 -8.31
N VAL A 55 -3.27 3.46 -8.53
CA VAL A 55 -3.91 2.78 -9.66
C VAL A 55 -4.72 1.62 -9.12
N THR A 56 -5.74 1.17 -9.86
CA THR A 56 -6.51 0.02 -9.41
C THR A 56 -5.64 -1.24 -9.40
N VAL A 57 -5.98 -2.17 -8.52
CA VAL A 57 -5.29 -3.48 -8.44
C VAL A 57 -5.34 -4.23 -9.78
N MET A 58 -6.44 -4.08 -10.53
CA MET A 58 -6.59 -4.69 -11.84
C MET A 58 -5.61 -4.08 -12.85
N GLU A 59 -5.56 -2.75 -12.95
CA GLU A 59 -4.63 -2.04 -13.84
C GLU A 59 -3.16 -2.33 -13.48
N LEU A 60 -2.84 -2.40 -12.18
CA LEU A 60 -1.49 -2.74 -11.72
C LEU A 60 -1.05 -4.12 -12.24
N ILE A 61 -1.93 -5.12 -12.13
CA ILE A 61 -1.65 -6.49 -12.57
C ILE A 61 -1.62 -6.56 -14.10
N GLN A 62 -2.54 -5.88 -14.79
CA GLN A 62 -2.55 -5.79 -16.26
C GLN A 62 -1.24 -5.24 -16.79
N ASN A 63 -0.78 -4.11 -16.25
CA ASN A 63 0.45 -3.48 -16.66
C ASN A 63 1.67 -4.35 -16.37
N ALA A 64 1.71 -5.02 -15.22
CA ALA A 64 2.79 -5.94 -14.88
C ALA A 64 2.88 -7.13 -15.87
N PHE A 65 1.76 -7.78 -16.18
CA PHE A 65 1.76 -8.90 -17.14
C PHE A 65 2.01 -8.44 -18.57
N SER A 66 1.54 -7.25 -18.96
CA SER A 66 1.87 -6.67 -20.27
C SER A 66 3.38 -6.53 -20.44
N GLN A 67 4.09 -6.03 -19.43
CA GLN A 67 5.55 -5.93 -19.43
C GLN A 67 6.23 -7.30 -19.49
N VAL A 68 5.75 -8.30 -18.73
CA VAL A 68 6.31 -9.66 -18.76
C VAL A 68 6.19 -10.26 -20.15
N ILE A 69 5.02 -10.13 -20.79
CA ILE A 69 4.78 -10.64 -22.15
C ILE A 69 5.65 -9.88 -23.17
N GLN A 70 5.72 -8.55 -23.07
CA GLN A 70 6.57 -7.72 -23.95
C GLN A 70 8.06 -8.07 -23.81
N ASN A 71 8.56 -8.25 -22.58
CA ASN A 71 9.97 -8.58 -22.33
C ASN A 71 10.30 -10.04 -22.68
N GLY A 72 9.32 -10.94 -22.57
CA GLY A 72 9.50 -12.35 -22.94
C GLY A 72 9.54 -12.56 -24.45
N MET A 73 8.90 -11.68 -25.22
CA MET A 73 9.01 -11.67 -26.69
C MET A 73 10.38 -11.13 -27.10
N ASN A 74 11.35 -12.04 -27.22
CA ASN A 74 12.63 -11.76 -27.89
C ASN A 74 12.42 -11.61 -29.40
N ALA A 75 13.32 -10.92 -30.09
CA ALA A 75 13.27 -10.70 -31.56
C ALA A 75 13.28 -11.98 -32.42
N SER A 76 13.35 -13.17 -31.81
CA SER A 76 13.43 -14.47 -32.47
C SER A 76 12.16 -15.31 -32.33
N GLU A 77 11.18 -14.86 -31.54
CA GLU A 77 9.87 -15.52 -31.43
C GLU A 77 8.86 -14.88 -32.41
N PRO A 78 7.95 -15.68 -33.00
CA PRO A 78 6.92 -15.14 -33.87
C PRO A 78 6.03 -14.15 -33.09
N GLU A 79 5.75 -13.02 -33.73
CA GLU A 79 4.92 -11.98 -33.15
C GLU A 79 3.54 -12.54 -32.80
N ILE A 80 3.16 -12.48 -31.52
CA ILE A 80 1.85 -12.91 -31.06
C ILE A 80 0.82 -11.87 -31.52
N ASP A 81 -0.26 -12.34 -32.13
CA ASP A 81 -1.38 -11.49 -32.52
C ASP A 81 -1.87 -10.63 -31.34
N THR A 82 -2.19 -9.36 -31.63
CA THR A 82 -2.50 -8.37 -30.60
C THR A 82 -3.79 -8.73 -29.86
N GLU A 83 -4.78 -9.32 -30.53
CA GLU A 83 -6.02 -9.77 -29.89
C GLU A 83 -5.76 -10.90 -28.89
N ILE A 84 -4.91 -11.86 -29.27
CA ILE A 84 -4.51 -12.98 -28.40
C ILE A 84 -3.77 -12.43 -27.17
N LYS A 85 -2.84 -11.50 -27.38
CA LYS A 85 -2.09 -10.86 -26.31
C LYS A 85 -3.02 -10.15 -25.31
N ASP A 86 -3.97 -9.37 -25.80
CA ASP A 86 -4.92 -8.64 -24.95
C ASP A 86 -5.83 -9.58 -24.16
N ARG A 87 -6.29 -10.67 -24.79
CA ARG A 87 -7.05 -11.73 -24.10
C ARG A 87 -6.23 -12.36 -22.99
N LEU A 88 -4.96 -12.69 -23.24
CA LEU A 88 -4.06 -13.28 -22.23
C LEU A 88 -3.85 -12.32 -21.05
N ILE A 89 -3.54 -11.05 -21.32
CA ILE A 89 -3.36 -10.03 -20.27
C ILE A 89 -4.62 -9.92 -19.43
N ARG A 90 -5.79 -9.83 -20.07
CA ARG A 90 -7.07 -9.73 -19.35
C ARG A 90 -7.31 -10.97 -18.48
N LEU A 91 -7.10 -12.18 -18.99
CA LEU A 91 -7.25 -13.41 -18.22
C LEU A 91 -6.29 -13.45 -17.02
N LEU A 92 -5.00 -13.17 -17.25
CA LEU A 92 -3.96 -13.12 -16.23
C LEU A 92 -4.10 -11.95 -15.25
N SER A 93 -5.07 -11.06 -15.44
CA SER A 93 -5.31 -9.95 -14.50
C SER A 93 -6.40 -10.23 -13.47
N HIS A 94 -7.15 -11.32 -13.63
CA HIS A 94 -8.19 -11.69 -12.68
C HIS A 94 -7.56 -12.32 -11.43
N GLN A 95 -7.55 -11.56 -10.33
CA GLN A 95 -6.98 -12.01 -9.05
C GLN A 95 -7.52 -13.36 -8.56
N ALA A 96 -8.76 -13.70 -8.89
CA ALA A 96 -9.37 -14.97 -8.51
C ALA A 96 -8.56 -16.19 -9.00
N TYR A 97 -7.86 -16.06 -10.13
CA TYR A 97 -7.03 -17.12 -10.69
C TYR A 97 -5.67 -17.25 -9.98
N PHE A 98 -5.16 -16.19 -9.35
CA PHE A 98 -3.84 -16.22 -8.69
C PHE A 98 -3.89 -16.64 -7.23
N ARG A 99 -5.02 -16.37 -6.55
CA ARG A 99 -5.13 -16.62 -5.09
C ARG A 99 -5.12 -18.11 -4.72
N LYS A 100 -5.45 -19.01 -5.65
CA LYS A 100 -5.55 -20.45 -5.40
C LYS A 100 -4.17 -21.12 -5.44
N SER A 101 -3.91 -21.97 -4.46
CA SER A 101 -2.79 -22.91 -4.54
C SER A 101 -3.13 -23.98 -5.58
N ARG A 102 -2.17 -24.32 -6.43
CA ARG A 102 -2.32 -25.31 -7.49
C ARG A 102 -1.59 -26.58 -7.07
N ASP A 103 -2.30 -27.69 -7.22
CA ASP A 103 -1.70 -29.00 -7.15
C ASP A 103 -1.18 -29.35 -8.54
N VAL A 104 0.07 -29.80 -8.61
CA VAL A 104 0.70 -30.20 -9.88
C VAL A 104 0.99 -31.68 -9.74
N PRO A 105 0.33 -32.55 -10.53
CA PRO A 105 0.56 -33.98 -10.45
C PRO A 105 2.06 -34.30 -10.54
N GLN A 106 2.52 -35.22 -9.71
CA GLN A 106 3.93 -35.65 -9.60
C GLN A 106 4.91 -34.62 -9.00
N ALA A 107 4.46 -33.41 -8.64
CA ALA A 107 5.27 -32.49 -7.85
C ALA A 107 5.13 -32.79 -6.35
N SER A 108 6.25 -32.79 -5.62
CA SER A 108 6.25 -32.91 -4.15
C SER A 108 5.86 -31.61 -3.42
N VAL A 109 5.52 -30.56 -4.17
CA VAL A 109 5.23 -29.21 -3.66
C VAL A 109 4.01 -28.60 -4.35
N LYS A 110 3.30 -27.72 -3.62
CA LYS A 110 2.18 -26.93 -4.17
C LYS A 110 2.66 -25.58 -4.65
N LEU A 111 2.22 -25.18 -5.84
CA LEU A 111 2.52 -23.85 -6.37
C LEU A 111 1.47 -22.84 -5.90
N ARG A 112 1.93 -21.69 -5.40
CA ARG A 112 1.07 -20.56 -5.05
C ARG A 112 1.65 -19.29 -5.62
N PHE A 113 0.91 -18.66 -6.52
CA PHE A 113 1.28 -17.36 -7.05
C PHE A 113 0.83 -16.25 -6.08
N ARG A 114 1.73 -15.31 -5.80
CA ARG A 114 1.44 -14.09 -5.05
C ARG A 114 2.03 -12.93 -5.84
N VAL A 115 1.24 -11.87 -6.02
CA VAL A 115 1.75 -10.60 -6.51
C VAL A 115 2.26 -9.84 -5.30
N MET A 116 3.57 -9.65 -5.23
CA MET A 116 4.21 -8.82 -4.21
C MET A 116 4.32 -7.39 -4.73
N THR A 117 4.02 -6.42 -3.88
CA THR A 117 4.13 -5.00 -4.22
C THR A 117 5.20 -4.35 -3.37
N GLU A 118 6.09 -3.62 -4.02
CA GLU A 118 7.11 -2.81 -3.37
C GLU A 118 6.77 -1.33 -3.49
N VAL A 119 7.05 -0.58 -2.44
CA VAL A 119 6.77 0.86 -2.39
C VAL A 119 7.88 1.61 -3.10
N LYS A 120 7.51 2.40 -4.12
CA LYS A 120 8.46 3.30 -4.80
C LYS A 120 8.91 4.44 -3.88
N LYS A 121 9.99 5.15 -4.26
CA LYS A 121 10.52 6.28 -3.47
C LYS A 121 9.46 7.33 -3.15
N GLU A 122 8.56 7.58 -4.10
CA GLU A 122 7.46 8.55 -3.99
C GLU A 122 6.45 8.13 -2.93
N GLY A 123 6.18 6.83 -2.78
CA GLY A 123 5.29 6.29 -1.74
C GLY A 123 5.99 6.00 -0.42
N ASN A 124 7.29 6.26 -0.29
CA ASN A 124 8.02 5.99 0.94
C ASN A 124 7.82 7.13 1.95
N LEU A 125 6.78 7.01 2.76
CA LEU A 125 6.40 7.99 3.79
C LEU A 125 7.52 8.28 4.81
N LEU A 126 8.47 7.36 5.00
CA LEU A 126 9.59 7.52 5.93
C LEU A 126 10.70 8.43 5.39
N ASN A 127 10.65 8.79 4.10
CA ASN A 127 11.66 9.63 3.48
C ASN A 127 11.44 11.11 3.87
N SER A 128 12.24 11.63 4.81
CA SER A 128 12.16 13.04 5.25
C SER A 128 12.41 14.07 4.15
N GLN A 129 13.08 13.72 3.05
CA GLN A 129 13.22 14.64 1.91
C GLN A 129 11.91 14.74 1.12
N GLN A 130 11.17 13.64 1.02
CA GLN A 130 9.91 13.57 0.28
C GLN A 130 8.74 14.07 1.11
N TYR A 131 8.74 13.77 2.41
CA TYR A 131 7.71 14.10 3.38
C TYR A 131 8.33 14.81 4.60
N PRO A 132 8.87 16.03 4.43
CA PRO A 132 9.52 16.77 5.51
C PRO A 132 8.59 17.14 6.67
N GLN A 133 7.29 17.20 6.41
CA GLN A 133 6.29 17.53 7.42
C GLN A 133 6.11 16.40 8.45
N ILE A 134 6.40 15.14 8.07
CA ILE A 134 6.41 14.01 8.98
C ILE A 134 7.76 13.95 9.65
N VAL A 135 7.83 14.44 10.88
CA VAL A 135 9.10 14.66 11.57
C VAL A 135 9.66 13.38 12.18
N ASP A 136 10.94 13.40 12.51
CA ASP A 136 11.61 12.33 13.26
C ASP A 136 11.06 12.24 14.70
N ASN A 137 11.16 11.05 15.32
CA ASN A 137 10.66 10.75 16.67
C ASN A 137 9.16 11.06 16.80
N SER A 138 8.38 10.41 15.94
CA SER A 138 6.92 10.65 15.87
C SER A 138 6.08 9.39 15.64
N LEU A 139 4.86 9.45 16.16
CA LEU A 139 3.74 8.57 15.82
C LEU A 139 2.77 9.34 14.92
N ASN A 140 2.32 8.72 13.84
CA ASN A 140 1.51 9.38 12.81
C ASN A 140 0.31 8.51 12.43
N LEU A 141 -0.90 9.08 12.45
CA LEU A 141 -2.07 8.51 11.80
C LEU A 141 -2.33 9.27 10.50
N VAL A 142 -2.15 8.61 9.36
CA VAL A 142 -2.27 9.20 8.02
C VAL A 142 -3.57 8.78 7.35
N LEU A 143 -4.37 9.77 6.94
CA LEU A 143 -5.70 9.60 6.37
C LEU A 143 -5.82 10.39 5.05
N PRO A 144 -6.60 9.89 4.06
CA PRO A 144 -6.91 10.68 2.87
C PRO A 144 -7.71 11.92 3.25
N CYS A 145 -7.48 13.02 2.55
CA CYS A 145 -8.22 14.27 2.76
C CYS A 145 -8.34 15.02 1.44
N SER A 146 -9.30 14.62 0.62
CA SER A 146 -9.58 15.20 -0.68
C SER A 146 -10.43 16.48 -0.61
N LYS A 147 -11.20 16.66 0.48
CA LYS A 147 -12.09 17.81 0.71
C LYS A 147 -11.91 18.37 2.11
N GLU A 148 -12.17 19.67 2.28
CA GLU A 148 -12.08 20.34 3.57
C GLU A 148 -13.06 19.75 4.61
N THR A 149 -14.23 19.29 4.16
CA THR A 149 -15.22 18.59 5.01
C THR A 149 -14.70 17.26 5.57
N GLU A 150 -13.79 16.58 4.87
CA GLU A 150 -13.19 15.33 5.34
C GLU A 150 -12.21 15.58 6.50
N GLN A 151 -11.48 16.70 6.47
CA GLN A 151 -10.59 17.08 7.56
C GLN A 151 -11.35 17.28 8.87
N ALA A 152 -12.44 18.07 8.83
CA ALA A 152 -13.27 18.33 10.01
C ALA A 152 -13.89 17.02 10.55
N PHE A 153 -14.34 16.15 9.65
CA PHE A 153 -14.86 14.83 10.00
C PHE A 153 -13.82 13.94 10.69
N HIS A 154 -12.60 13.87 10.14
CA HIS A 154 -11.51 13.10 10.74
C HIS A 154 -11.11 13.65 12.10
N PHE A 155 -11.06 14.97 12.24
CA PHE A 155 -10.76 15.64 13.50
C PHE A 155 -11.80 15.31 14.58
N GLN A 156 -13.10 15.45 14.25
CA GLN A 156 -14.20 15.16 15.16
C GLN A 156 -14.21 13.69 15.61
N LYS A 157 -13.94 12.75 14.69
CA LYS A 157 -13.84 11.32 15.03
C LYS A 157 -12.65 11.02 15.93
N LEU A 158 -11.52 11.67 15.69
CA LEU A 158 -10.34 11.45 16.53
C LEU A 158 -10.56 12.03 17.93
N SER A 159 -11.16 13.22 18.03
CA SER A 159 -11.46 13.84 19.32
C SER A 159 -12.46 13.06 20.17
N SER A 160 -13.32 12.23 19.56
CA SER A 160 -14.27 11.39 20.32
C SER A 160 -13.65 10.13 20.91
N VAL A 161 -12.45 9.73 20.47
CA VAL A 161 -11.80 8.48 20.92
C VAL A 161 -10.47 8.70 21.64
N VAL A 162 -9.83 9.86 21.44
CA VAL A 162 -8.56 10.20 22.06
C VAL A 162 -8.81 11.05 23.31
N GLU A 163 -8.15 10.70 24.41
CA GLU A 163 -8.21 11.48 25.65
C GLU A 163 -7.76 12.93 25.42
N GLN A 164 -8.43 13.86 26.09
CA GLN A 164 -8.23 15.31 25.89
C GLN A 164 -6.77 15.74 26.10
N ASN A 165 -6.07 15.14 27.07
CA ASN A 165 -4.66 15.41 27.35
C ASN A 165 -3.75 15.02 26.18
N LEU A 166 -3.96 13.83 25.57
CA LEU A 166 -3.20 13.41 24.41
C LEU A 166 -3.57 14.25 23.18
N PHE A 167 -4.85 14.61 23.07
CA PHE A 167 -5.37 15.38 21.94
C PHE A 167 -4.77 16.79 21.84
N GLN A 168 -4.45 17.43 22.96
CA GLN A 168 -3.77 18.73 22.99
C GLN A 168 -2.34 18.69 22.42
N HIS A 169 -1.70 17.52 22.42
CA HIS A 169 -0.36 17.32 21.87
C HIS A 169 -0.37 16.87 20.41
N LEU A 170 -1.56 16.64 19.82
CA LEU A 170 -1.69 16.27 18.43
C LEU A 170 -1.45 17.46 17.51
N ARG A 171 -0.48 17.32 16.63
CA ARG A 171 -0.27 18.22 15.51
C ARG A 171 -0.99 17.68 14.28
N LEU A 172 -1.94 18.46 13.75
CA LEU A 172 -2.53 18.18 12.45
C LEU A 172 -1.63 18.74 11.34
N ILE A 173 -1.34 17.91 10.35
CA ILE A 173 -0.43 18.22 9.25
C ILE A 173 -1.10 17.83 7.93
N SER A 174 -1.15 18.74 6.97
CA SER A 174 -1.63 18.45 5.62
C SER A 174 -0.45 18.34 4.66
N PHE A 175 -0.46 17.33 3.79
CA PHE A 175 0.59 17.12 2.80
C PHE A 175 0.04 16.43 1.54
N ARG A 176 0.79 16.52 0.44
CA ARG A 176 0.39 15.93 -0.85
C ARG A 176 1.28 14.74 -1.18
N HIS A 177 0.67 13.62 -1.53
CA HIS A 177 1.39 12.47 -2.05
C HIS A 177 1.79 12.71 -3.52
N PRO A 178 3.03 12.44 -3.96
CA PRO A 178 3.50 12.82 -5.31
C PRO A 178 2.73 12.18 -6.47
N LEU A 179 2.23 10.96 -6.27
CA LEU A 179 1.49 10.19 -7.29
C LEU A 179 0.00 10.03 -6.95
N ASN A 180 -0.51 10.81 -5.99
CA ASN A 180 -1.89 10.66 -5.49
C ASN A 180 -2.42 12.04 -5.05
N GLY A 181 -3.41 12.06 -4.17
CA GLY A 181 -4.04 13.27 -3.68
C GLY A 181 -3.44 13.84 -2.38
N LEU A 182 -4.29 14.59 -1.71
CA LEU A 182 -4.04 15.23 -0.42
C LEU A 182 -4.32 14.25 0.73
N PHE A 183 -3.47 14.32 1.74
CA PHE A 183 -3.54 13.53 2.95
C PHE A 183 -3.35 14.43 4.17
N ILE A 184 -3.87 13.97 5.30
CA ILE A 184 -3.59 14.54 6.61
C ILE A 184 -2.86 13.54 7.48
N ALA A 185 -1.99 14.02 8.35
CA ALA A 185 -1.38 13.27 9.43
C ALA A 185 -1.74 13.90 10.77
N PHE A 186 -2.24 13.08 11.68
CA PHE A 186 -2.31 13.39 13.10
C PHE A 186 -1.00 12.89 13.74
N GLN A 187 -0.12 13.82 14.09
CA GLN A 187 1.24 13.54 14.52
C GLN A 187 1.44 13.85 16.01
N ILE A 188 2.08 12.95 16.74
CA ILE A 188 2.55 13.12 18.13
C ILE A 188 4.06 12.87 18.17
N GLN A 189 4.81 13.69 18.91
CA GLN A 189 6.23 13.42 19.17
C GLN A 189 6.41 12.38 20.29
N ILE A 190 7.42 11.53 20.16
CA ILE A 190 7.78 10.47 21.13
C ILE A 190 9.22 10.58 21.62
#